data_AF-A0AAE8MYK1-F1
#
_entry.id   AF-A0AAE8MYK1-F1
#
_cell.length_a   1.000
_cell.length_b   1.000
_cell.length_c   1.000
_cell.angle_alpha   90.00
_cell.angle_beta   90.00
_cell.angle_gamma   90.00
#
_symmetry.space_group_name_H-M   'P 1'
#
loop_
_entity.id
_entity.type
_entity.pdbx_description
1 polymer ?
#
loop_
_entity_poly.entity_id
_entity_poly.type
_entity_poly.pdbx_seq_one_letter_code
_entity_poly.pdbx_strand_id
1 'polypeptide(L)'
;MLDYDGIHDAAGYSGDIALTLPATPVDGLEAQVRLLEDDLRKLINNRPNLNDAVYQDSFATFFTCATFHKLLTLFFRRRQLLARMIHWPTFNPATVDPGLLLAIALCGAAYSHHSVEPFDYAATASKLHQLAEKYIFRRMKRCPASDASPAALEVCQAAYLVVFLQLSGSDYDARRRAITKRHPALVDAIRRLGMLKRTTASPTHNADWHAFVYKESCIKLVTWTLFTDGLLALFFNSPPSMTVSEMSIDLPCSDGLWDADCPSSFEEEENEEKQTLQPLCIKEVMEELLGDDWDDTIAAAYGRLSVFSLYSVIGGGFPGFRPTSISAYKSQLTSAE
;
A
#
# COMPACT_ATOMS: atom_id res chain seq x y z
N MET A 1 -16.95 -0.13 -10.52
CA MET A 1 -16.90 -1.39 -9.75
C MET A 1 -16.00 -2.30 -10.57
N LEU A 2 -14.72 -2.35 -10.25
CA LEU A 2 -13.79 -3.24 -10.97
C LEU A 2 -14.09 -4.64 -10.44
N ASP A 3 -14.77 -5.40 -11.26
CA ASP A 3 -15.01 -6.82 -11.07
C ASP A 3 -13.66 -7.53 -11.25
N TYR A 4 -13.05 -7.94 -10.14
CA TYR A 4 -11.76 -8.64 -10.13
C TYR A 4 -11.92 -10.13 -10.47
N ASP A 5 -13.15 -10.62 -10.68
CA ASP A 5 -13.44 -12.04 -10.93
C ASP A 5 -12.81 -12.57 -12.22
N GLY A 6 -12.43 -11.69 -13.17
CA GLY A 6 -11.90 -12.08 -14.48
C GLY A 6 -10.37 -12.15 -14.62
N ILE A 7 -9.58 -11.72 -13.63
CA ILE A 7 -8.09 -11.67 -13.77
C ILE A 7 -7.41 -12.98 -13.36
N HIS A 8 -8.17 -13.97 -12.88
CA HIS A 8 -7.60 -15.22 -12.35
C HIS A 8 -7.24 -16.27 -13.41
N ASP A 9 -7.79 -16.19 -14.62
CA ASP A 9 -7.63 -17.27 -15.63
C ASP A 9 -6.60 -16.99 -16.74
N ALA A 10 -5.98 -15.80 -16.79
CA ALA A 10 -5.12 -15.41 -17.92
C ALA A 10 -3.61 -15.50 -17.67
N ALA A 11 -3.16 -15.98 -16.51
CA ALA A 11 -1.73 -16.24 -16.29
C ALA A 11 -1.55 -17.59 -15.63
N GLY A 12 -1.01 -18.55 -16.38
CA GLY A 12 -0.48 -19.80 -15.84
C GLY A 12 0.64 -19.52 -14.85
N TYR A 13 0.27 -19.22 -13.59
CA TYR A 13 1.18 -19.17 -12.45
C TYR A 13 1.53 -20.61 -12.06
N SER A 14 2.36 -21.24 -12.88
CA SER A 14 3.13 -22.42 -12.48
C SER A 14 4.34 -21.91 -11.71
N GLY A 15 4.25 -21.91 -10.38
CA GLY A 15 5.34 -21.51 -9.51
C GLY A 15 4.90 -21.36 -8.08
N ASP A 16 4.73 -22.48 -7.38
CA ASP A 16 4.82 -22.54 -5.92
C ASP A 16 6.26 -22.13 -5.50
N ILE A 17 6.56 -20.83 -5.54
CA ILE A 17 7.59 -20.31 -4.65
C ILE A 17 6.94 -20.37 -3.28
N ALA A 18 7.29 -21.40 -2.51
CA ALA A 18 6.90 -21.53 -1.13
C ALA A 18 7.49 -20.33 -0.35
N LEU A 19 6.76 -19.22 -0.35
CA LEU A 19 6.99 -18.11 0.55
C LEU A 19 6.59 -18.58 1.94
N THR A 20 7.49 -19.31 2.58
CA THR A 20 7.50 -19.46 4.02
C THR A 20 7.78 -18.09 4.59
N LEU A 21 6.92 -17.63 5.51
CA LEU A 21 7.22 -16.46 6.33
C LEU A 21 8.66 -16.55 6.83
N PRO A 22 9.43 -15.43 6.84
CA PRO A 22 10.77 -15.42 7.42
C PRO A 22 10.73 -16.13 8.77
N ALA A 23 11.76 -16.90 9.11
CA ALA A 23 11.77 -17.75 10.31
C ALA A 23 11.57 -16.90 11.58
N THR A 24 10.32 -16.68 11.95
CA THR A 24 9.94 -15.86 13.10
C THR A 24 9.82 -16.76 14.30
N PRO A 25 10.41 -16.39 15.46
CA PRO A 25 10.13 -17.09 16.70
C PRO A 25 8.62 -17.12 16.94
N VAL A 26 8.03 -18.32 17.00
CA VAL A 26 6.58 -18.53 17.16
C VAL A 26 6.05 -17.77 18.38
N ASP A 27 6.87 -17.71 19.45
CA ASP A 27 6.57 -17.02 20.70
C ASP A 27 6.32 -15.51 20.51
N GLY A 28 7.05 -14.88 19.58
CA GLY A 28 6.93 -13.44 19.32
C GLY A 28 5.63 -13.06 18.63
N LEU A 29 5.22 -13.85 17.62
CA LEU A 29 3.94 -13.65 16.95
C LEU A 29 2.77 -13.91 17.88
N GLU A 30 2.84 -14.97 18.70
CA GLU A 30 1.78 -15.27 19.64
C GLU A 30 1.57 -14.14 20.65
N ALA A 31 2.66 -13.55 21.17
CA ALA A 31 2.58 -12.39 22.06
C ALA A 31 1.91 -11.18 21.39
N GLN A 32 2.25 -10.88 20.13
CA GLN A 32 1.64 -9.80 19.36
C GLN A 32 0.14 -10.01 19.12
N VAL A 33 -0.27 -11.24 18.77
CA VAL A 33 -1.67 -11.57 18.53
C VAL A 33 -2.50 -11.42 19.81
N ARG A 34 -1.98 -11.88 20.95
CA ARG A 34 -2.65 -11.72 22.26
C ARG A 34 -2.77 -10.25 22.66
N LEU A 35 -1.70 -9.47 22.49
CA LEU A 35 -1.72 -8.03 22.77
C LEU A 35 -2.77 -7.31 21.92
N LEU A 36 -2.84 -7.64 20.63
CA LEU A 36 -3.80 -7.07 19.70
C LEU A 36 -5.24 -7.44 20.08
N GLU A 37 -5.48 -8.70 20.44
CA GLU A 37 -6.78 -9.16 20.92
C GLU A 37 -7.23 -8.36 22.15
N ASP A 38 -6.36 -8.22 23.15
CA ASP A 38 -6.62 -7.47 24.38
C ASP A 38 -6.92 -5.99 24.12
N ASP A 39 -6.14 -5.35 23.25
CA ASP A 39 -6.32 -3.96 22.86
C ASP A 39 -7.67 -3.72 22.18
N LEU A 40 -8.07 -4.63 21.29
CA LEU A 40 -9.35 -4.56 20.59
C LEU A 40 -10.52 -4.85 21.54
N ARG A 41 -10.39 -5.81 22.47
CA ARG A 41 -11.38 -6.05 23.54
C ARG A 41 -11.57 -4.82 24.43
N LYS A 42 -10.49 -4.16 24.84
CA LYS A 42 -10.57 -2.88 25.58
C LYS A 42 -11.28 -1.80 24.76
N LEU A 43 -11.06 -1.74 23.45
CA LEU A 43 -11.72 -0.76 22.59
C LEU A 43 -13.24 -1.02 22.46
N ILE A 44 -13.65 -2.28 22.36
CA ILE A 44 -15.06 -2.71 22.34
C ILE A 44 -15.74 -2.37 23.67
N ASN A 45 -15.12 -2.71 24.80
CA ASN A 45 -15.70 -2.44 26.13
C ASN A 45 -15.95 -0.95 26.38
N ASN A 46 -15.08 -0.08 25.83
CA ASN A 46 -15.25 1.38 25.92
C ASN A 46 -16.32 1.94 24.95
N ARG A 47 -16.82 1.13 24.01
CA ARG A 47 -17.75 1.55 22.94
C ARG A 47 -18.73 0.42 22.60
N PRO A 48 -19.78 0.20 23.41
CA PRO A 48 -20.70 -0.93 23.24
C PRO A 48 -21.49 -0.90 21.92
N ASN A 49 -21.53 0.23 21.20
CA ASN A 49 -22.07 0.28 19.84
C ASN A 49 -21.19 -0.41 18.78
N LEU A 50 -20.04 -0.98 19.18
CA LEU A 50 -19.18 -1.85 18.35
C LEU A 50 -19.44 -3.34 18.60
N ASN A 51 -20.41 -3.70 19.45
CA ASN A 51 -20.59 -5.07 19.94
C ASN A 51 -21.13 -6.03 18.86
N ASP A 52 -21.85 -5.53 17.86
CA ASP A 52 -22.32 -6.34 16.72
C ASP A 52 -21.17 -6.93 15.87
N ALA A 53 -19.95 -6.38 16.00
CA ALA A 53 -18.76 -6.86 15.31
C ALA A 53 -18.22 -8.19 15.88
N VAL A 54 -18.66 -8.62 17.08
CA VAL A 54 -17.99 -9.68 17.85
C VAL A 54 -18.99 -10.70 18.38
N TYR A 55 -19.18 -11.78 17.62
CA TYR A 55 -19.51 -13.06 18.25
C TYR A 55 -18.24 -13.53 18.97
N GLN A 56 -18.29 -13.64 20.30
CA GLN A 56 -17.10 -13.90 21.14
C GLN A 56 -16.29 -15.12 20.68
N ASP A 57 -16.96 -16.17 20.20
CA ASP A 57 -16.33 -17.42 19.75
C ASP A 57 -15.56 -17.27 18.43
N SER A 58 -16.14 -16.56 17.45
CA SER A 58 -15.46 -16.28 16.17
C SER A 58 -14.28 -15.33 16.34
N PHE A 59 -14.38 -14.41 17.29
CA PHE A 59 -13.31 -13.45 17.60
C PHE A 59 -12.10 -14.16 18.21
N ALA A 60 -12.28 -14.97 19.25
CA ALA A 60 -11.17 -15.73 19.85
C ALA A 60 -10.50 -16.68 18.83
N THR A 61 -11.30 -17.27 17.93
CA THR A 61 -10.77 -18.16 16.88
C THR A 61 -9.90 -17.41 15.86
N PHE A 62 -10.29 -16.17 15.51
CA PHE A 62 -9.53 -15.31 14.61
C PHE A 62 -8.18 -14.90 15.21
N PHE A 63 -8.13 -14.55 16.50
CA PHE A 63 -6.92 -14.10 17.20
C PHE A 63 -6.07 -15.26 17.72
N THR A 64 -5.62 -16.12 16.80
CA THR A 64 -4.67 -17.20 17.10
C THR A 64 -3.40 -17.04 16.27
N CYS A 65 -2.25 -17.45 16.84
CA CYS A 65 -0.97 -17.43 16.13
C CYS A 65 -1.04 -18.18 14.79
N ALA A 66 -1.70 -19.35 14.78
CA ALA A 66 -1.92 -20.15 13.57
C ALA A 66 -2.75 -19.41 12.51
N THR A 67 -3.84 -18.74 12.91
CA THR A 67 -4.65 -17.94 11.99
C THR A 67 -3.84 -16.78 11.41
N PHE A 68 -3.12 -16.02 12.24
CA PHE A 68 -2.30 -14.92 11.77
C PHE A 68 -1.20 -15.40 10.82
N HIS A 69 -0.47 -16.46 11.15
CA HIS A 69 0.55 -17.03 10.26
C HIS A 69 -0.02 -17.37 8.88
N LYS A 70 -1.21 -18.00 8.84
CA LYS A 70 -1.91 -18.30 7.58
C LYS A 70 -2.30 -17.04 6.80
N LEU A 71 -2.94 -16.08 7.46
CA LEU A 71 -3.42 -14.86 6.80
C LEU A 71 -2.27 -13.99 6.28
N LEU A 72 -1.19 -13.87 7.05
CA LEU A 72 0.04 -13.21 6.62
C LEU A 72 0.62 -13.91 5.38
N THR A 73 0.69 -15.24 5.38
CA THR A 73 1.14 -16.01 4.21
C THR A 73 0.27 -15.74 2.98
N LEU A 74 -1.05 -15.72 3.13
CA LEU A 74 -1.97 -15.40 2.02
C LEU A 74 -1.75 -13.98 1.48
N PHE A 75 -1.54 -13.00 2.36
CA PHE A 75 -1.25 -11.63 1.96
C PHE A 75 0.01 -11.55 1.09
N PHE A 76 1.12 -12.12 1.56
CA PHE A 76 2.40 -12.02 0.87
C PHE A 76 2.53 -12.93 -0.35
N ARG A 77 1.75 -14.01 -0.46
CA ARG A 77 1.64 -14.78 -1.72
C ARG A 77 1.05 -13.95 -2.86
N ARG A 78 0.24 -12.94 -2.56
CA ARG A 78 -0.35 -12.01 -3.54
C ARG A 78 0.54 -10.78 -3.76
N ARG A 79 1.86 -10.98 -3.98
CA ARG A 79 2.89 -9.91 -4.09
C ARG A 79 2.53 -8.78 -5.05
N GLN A 80 1.85 -9.10 -6.16
CA GLN A 80 1.53 -8.14 -7.21
C GLN A 80 0.50 -7.05 -6.82
N LEU A 81 -0.15 -7.18 -5.67
CA LEU A 81 -1.16 -6.22 -5.16
C LEU A 81 -0.53 -5.30 -4.10
N LEU A 82 -1.27 -5.02 -3.02
CA LEU A 82 -0.85 -4.18 -1.88
C LEU A 82 0.44 -4.67 -1.20
N ALA A 83 0.80 -5.95 -1.39
CA ALA A 83 1.97 -6.55 -0.76
C ALA A 83 3.29 -5.89 -1.19
N ARG A 84 3.36 -5.27 -2.37
CA ARG A 84 4.56 -4.49 -2.78
C ARG A 84 4.82 -3.25 -1.93
N MET A 85 3.89 -2.83 -1.07
CA MET A 85 4.13 -1.71 -0.14
C MET A 85 4.89 -2.11 1.12
N ILE A 86 4.92 -3.41 1.44
CA ILE A 86 5.57 -3.94 2.64
C ILE A 86 6.77 -4.75 2.17
N HIS A 87 7.96 -4.36 2.62
CA HIS A 87 9.18 -5.06 2.26
C HIS A 87 9.20 -6.43 2.93
N TRP A 88 8.98 -7.49 2.15
CA TRP A 88 8.87 -8.85 2.68
C TRP A 88 10.12 -9.30 3.44
N PRO A 89 11.35 -9.13 2.93
CA PRO A 89 12.54 -9.65 3.60
C PRO A 89 12.78 -9.06 4.99
N THR A 90 12.37 -7.82 5.24
CA THR A 90 12.53 -7.15 6.55
C THR A 90 11.27 -7.22 7.41
N PHE A 91 10.16 -7.77 6.90
CA PHE A 91 8.93 -7.87 7.65
C PHE A 91 9.07 -8.88 8.79
N ASN A 92 8.89 -8.40 10.02
CA ASN A 92 8.91 -9.25 11.21
C ASN A 92 7.59 -9.13 11.99
N PRO A 93 6.70 -10.14 11.92
CA PRO A 93 5.41 -10.14 12.59
C PRO A 93 5.50 -10.16 14.13
N ALA A 94 6.67 -10.42 14.72
CA ALA A 94 6.88 -10.32 16.16
C ALA A 94 7.15 -8.89 16.66
N THR A 95 7.56 -7.97 15.77
CA THR A 95 8.03 -6.63 16.16
C THR A 95 7.32 -5.48 15.44
N VAL A 96 6.63 -5.76 14.33
CA VAL A 96 5.87 -4.77 13.55
C VAL A 96 4.75 -4.11 14.38
N ASP A 97 4.35 -2.88 14.03
CA ASP A 97 3.20 -2.21 14.62
C ASP A 97 1.97 -3.13 14.67
N PRO A 98 1.30 -3.28 15.84
CA PRO A 98 0.13 -4.15 15.96
C PRO A 98 -1.02 -3.78 15.01
N GLY A 99 -1.16 -2.49 14.68
CA GLY A 99 -2.13 -2.02 13.70
C GLY A 99 -1.79 -2.48 12.28
N LEU A 100 -0.51 -2.48 11.91
CA LEU A 100 -0.07 -3.01 10.62
C LEU A 100 -0.23 -4.53 10.56
N LEU A 101 0.14 -5.25 11.64
CA LEU A 101 -0.09 -6.69 11.75
C LEU A 101 -1.58 -7.04 11.54
N LEU A 102 -2.49 -6.31 12.19
CA LEU A 102 -3.94 -6.46 12.02
C LEU A 102 -4.37 -6.19 10.58
N ALA A 103 -3.92 -5.08 9.99
CA ALA A 103 -4.32 -4.68 8.65
C ALA A 103 -3.88 -5.71 7.60
N ILE A 104 -2.65 -6.22 7.71
CA ILE A 104 -2.14 -7.29 6.82
C ILE A 104 -2.96 -8.57 6.98
N ALA A 105 -3.28 -8.97 8.23
CA ALA A 105 -4.10 -10.16 8.47
C ALA A 105 -5.52 -10.01 7.87
N LEU A 106 -6.14 -8.83 7.98
CA LEU A 106 -7.46 -8.56 7.37
C LEU A 106 -7.40 -8.60 5.84
N CYS A 107 -6.35 -8.03 5.23
CA CYS A 107 -6.11 -8.15 3.79
C CYS A 107 -5.90 -9.61 3.37
N GLY A 108 -5.14 -10.39 4.14
CA GLY A 108 -4.96 -11.82 3.91
C GLY A 108 -6.27 -12.60 3.98
N ALA A 109 -7.15 -12.25 4.92
CA ALA A 109 -8.49 -12.85 5.05
C ALA A 109 -9.39 -12.51 3.86
N ALA A 110 -9.29 -11.28 3.32
CA ALA A 110 -9.97 -10.93 2.07
C ALA A 110 -9.49 -11.74 0.86
N TYR A 111 -8.32 -12.39 0.93
CA TYR A 111 -7.83 -13.30 -0.11
C TYR A 111 -8.21 -14.76 0.13
N SER A 112 -8.92 -15.09 1.21
CA SER A 112 -9.29 -16.47 1.56
C SER A 112 -10.65 -16.91 1.00
N HIS A 113 -11.32 -16.09 0.16
CA HIS A 113 -12.68 -16.37 -0.34
C HIS A 113 -12.82 -17.70 -1.11
N HIS A 114 -11.72 -18.27 -1.60
CA HIS A 114 -11.72 -19.54 -2.35
C HIS A 114 -11.15 -20.74 -1.56
N SER A 115 -10.81 -20.58 -0.29
CA SER A 115 -10.35 -21.71 0.53
C SER A 115 -11.55 -22.48 1.09
N VAL A 116 -11.65 -23.78 0.81
CA VAL A 116 -12.64 -24.69 1.41
C VAL A 116 -12.25 -24.95 2.86
N GLU A 117 -12.54 -24.00 3.73
CA GLU A 117 -12.15 -24.02 5.14
C GLU A 117 -13.38 -24.05 6.05
N PRO A 118 -13.32 -24.74 7.20
CA PRO A 118 -14.42 -24.75 8.17
C PRO A 118 -14.67 -23.37 8.79
N PHE A 119 -13.63 -22.53 8.88
CA PHE A 119 -13.71 -21.19 9.45
C PHE A 119 -13.70 -20.14 8.35
N ASP A 120 -14.76 -19.34 8.29
CA ASP A 120 -14.88 -18.24 7.34
C ASP A 120 -14.10 -17.01 7.83
N TYR A 121 -12.81 -16.98 7.47
CA TYR A 121 -11.91 -15.89 7.80
C TYR A 121 -12.39 -14.56 7.22
N ALA A 122 -12.93 -14.57 5.99
CA ALA A 122 -13.32 -13.36 5.28
C ALA A 122 -14.57 -12.72 5.89
N ALA A 123 -15.59 -13.52 6.23
CA ALA A 123 -16.77 -13.03 6.93
C ALA A 123 -16.44 -12.51 8.34
N THR A 124 -15.53 -13.18 9.05
CA THR A 124 -15.08 -12.73 10.38
C THR A 124 -14.27 -11.43 10.29
N ALA A 125 -13.31 -11.35 9.36
CA ALA A 125 -12.51 -10.15 9.10
C ALA A 125 -13.38 -8.94 8.73
N SER A 126 -14.43 -9.16 7.92
CA SER A 126 -15.39 -8.12 7.54
C SER A 126 -16.05 -7.45 8.74
N LYS A 127 -16.36 -8.22 9.79
CA LYS A 127 -16.90 -7.68 11.05
C LYS A 127 -15.87 -6.85 11.82
N LEU A 128 -14.57 -7.19 11.70
CA LEU A 128 -13.47 -6.49 12.36
C LEU A 128 -13.08 -5.18 11.67
N HIS A 129 -13.46 -4.94 10.41
CA HIS A 129 -13.03 -3.77 9.64
C HIS A 129 -13.29 -2.43 10.36
N GLN A 130 -14.48 -2.23 10.93
CA GLN A 130 -14.80 -0.98 11.63
C GLN A 130 -13.97 -0.80 12.92
N LEU A 131 -13.68 -1.92 13.60
CA LEU A 131 -12.87 -1.91 14.81
C LEU A 131 -11.40 -1.62 14.48
N ALA A 132 -10.87 -2.27 13.44
CA ALA A 132 -9.53 -2.03 12.92
C ALA A 132 -9.34 -0.59 12.45
N GLU A 133 -10.30 -0.04 11.70
CA GLU A 133 -10.32 1.38 11.30
C GLU A 133 -10.18 2.30 12.52
N LYS A 134 -10.98 2.07 13.58
CA LYS A 134 -10.92 2.88 14.79
C LYS A 134 -9.60 2.72 15.54
N TYR A 135 -9.09 1.49 15.63
CA TYR A 135 -7.82 1.19 16.29
C TYR A 135 -6.66 1.90 15.61
N ILE A 136 -6.49 1.67 14.30
CA ILE A 136 -5.38 2.19 13.50
C ILE A 136 -5.41 3.71 13.40
N PHE A 137 -6.56 4.31 13.09
CA PHE A 137 -6.63 5.78 13.00
C PHE A 137 -6.49 6.48 14.35
N ARG A 138 -6.75 5.79 15.47
CA ARG A 138 -6.41 6.31 16.81
C ARG A 138 -4.91 6.29 17.04
N ARG A 139 -4.17 5.28 16.55
CA ARG A 139 -2.71 5.22 16.60
C ARG A 139 -2.09 6.32 15.74
N MET A 140 -2.55 6.47 14.50
CA MET A 140 -2.07 7.52 13.58
C MET A 140 -2.24 8.93 14.17
N LYS A 141 -3.37 9.21 14.82
CA LYS A 141 -3.58 10.50 15.50
C LYS A 141 -2.62 10.78 16.65
N ARG A 142 -1.97 9.76 17.20
CA ARG A 142 -1.01 9.86 18.30
C ARG A 142 0.43 9.94 17.81
N CYS A 143 0.69 9.69 16.53
CA CYS A 143 2.01 9.88 15.95
C CYS A 143 2.38 11.37 16.08
N PRO A 144 3.50 11.71 16.74
CA PRO A 144 3.94 13.08 16.87
C PRO A 144 4.26 13.66 15.48
N ALA A 145 3.97 14.95 15.30
CA ALA A 145 4.34 15.64 14.07
C ALA A 145 5.86 15.66 13.90
N SER A 146 6.34 15.53 12.66
CA SER A 146 7.77 15.54 12.30
C SER A 146 8.62 14.38 12.81
N ASP A 147 8.04 13.34 13.41
CA ASP A 147 8.74 12.10 13.74
C ASP A 147 8.62 11.10 12.59
N ALA A 148 9.41 11.33 11.53
CA ALA A 148 9.54 10.42 10.41
C ALA A 148 10.34 9.17 10.85
N SER A 149 9.69 8.28 11.59
CA SER A 149 10.25 7.03 12.09
C SER A 149 9.65 5.81 11.38
N PRO A 150 10.35 4.65 11.38
CA PRO A 150 9.80 3.39 10.89
C PRO A 150 8.44 3.05 11.52
N ALA A 151 8.25 3.32 12.81
CA ALA A 151 6.97 3.10 13.49
C ALA A 151 5.84 3.98 12.93
N ALA A 152 6.11 5.26 12.63
CA ALA A 152 5.13 6.15 12.03
C ALA A 152 4.76 5.71 10.60
N LEU A 153 5.73 5.21 9.84
CA LEU A 153 5.52 4.59 8.52
C LEU A 153 4.60 3.37 8.62
N GLU A 154 4.87 2.43 9.54
CA GLU A 154 4.06 1.23 9.72
C GLU A 154 2.60 1.56 10.05
N VAL A 155 2.37 2.58 10.90
CA VAL A 155 1.02 3.06 11.22
C VAL A 155 0.31 3.65 9.99
N CYS A 156 1.04 4.35 9.11
CA CYS A 156 0.47 4.89 7.88
C CYS A 156 0.19 3.78 6.85
N GLN A 157 1.08 2.79 6.72
CA GLN A 157 0.85 1.60 5.91
C GLN A 157 -0.40 0.84 6.39
N ALA A 158 -0.56 0.66 7.70
CA ALA A 158 -1.74 0.03 8.30
C ALA A 158 -3.03 0.77 7.91
N ALA A 159 -2.99 2.10 7.98
CA ALA A 159 -4.14 2.93 7.65
C ALA A 159 -4.49 2.89 6.17
N TYR A 160 -3.49 2.89 5.29
CA TYR A 160 -3.69 2.70 3.86
C TYR A 160 -4.36 1.36 3.56
N LEU A 161 -3.86 0.26 4.12
CA LEU A 161 -4.42 -1.07 3.93
C LEU A 161 -5.90 -1.14 4.35
N VAL A 162 -6.27 -0.53 5.48
CA VAL A 162 -7.67 -0.48 5.91
C VAL A 162 -8.53 0.43 5.03
N VAL A 163 -8.01 1.56 4.57
CA VAL A 163 -8.72 2.39 3.58
C VAL A 163 -8.99 1.55 2.33
N PHE A 164 -7.98 0.86 1.81
CA PHE A 164 -8.13 0.02 0.63
C PHE A 164 -9.19 -1.09 0.82
N LEU A 165 -9.16 -1.81 1.95
CA LEU A 165 -10.19 -2.81 2.28
C LEU A 165 -11.61 -2.24 2.25
N GLN A 166 -11.79 -1.04 2.77
CA GLN A 166 -13.10 -0.37 2.81
C GLN A 166 -13.55 0.15 1.45
N LEU A 167 -12.62 0.51 0.57
CA LEU A 167 -12.93 0.88 -0.81
C LEU A 167 -13.40 -0.32 -1.62
N SER A 168 -12.77 -1.47 -1.40
CA SER A 168 -13.07 -2.73 -2.11
C SER A 168 -14.27 -3.50 -1.54
N GLY A 169 -14.61 -3.29 -0.27
CA GLY A 169 -15.72 -3.98 0.40
C GLY A 169 -17.11 -3.48 0.01
N SER A 170 -18.15 -4.24 0.37
CA SER A 170 -19.56 -3.95 0.06
C SER A 170 -20.25 -2.97 1.02
N ASP A 171 -19.64 -2.65 2.17
CA ASP A 171 -20.19 -1.70 3.14
C ASP A 171 -20.09 -0.25 2.60
N TYR A 172 -21.23 0.28 2.15
CA TYR A 172 -21.35 1.63 1.62
C TYR A 172 -20.95 2.71 2.62
N ASP A 173 -21.30 2.55 3.90
CA ASP A 173 -21.00 3.53 4.92
C ASP A 173 -19.51 3.52 5.29
N ALA A 174 -18.88 2.35 5.34
CA ALA A 174 -17.43 2.23 5.47
C ALA A 174 -16.73 2.87 4.28
N ARG A 175 -17.14 2.56 3.04
CA ARG A 175 -16.58 3.17 1.83
C ARG A 175 -16.72 4.69 1.84
N ARG A 176 -17.91 5.21 2.18
CA ARG A 176 -18.13 6.66 2.28
C ARG A 176 -17.20 7.30 3.32
N ARG A 177 -17.00 6.68 4.49
CA ARG A 177 -16.04 7.17 5.50
C ARG A 177 -14.60 7.08 5.01
N ALA A 178 -14.24 6.01 4.30
CA ALA A 178 -12.93 5.80 3.73
C ALA A 178 -12.56 6.99 2.83
N ILE A 179 -13.46 7.31 1.89
CA ILE A 179 -13.31 8.41 0.93
C ILE A 179 -13.31 9.78 1.61
N THR A 180 -14.34 10.08 2.41
CA THR A 180 -14.58 11.46 2.88
C THR A 180 -13.78 11.85 4.12
N LYS A 181 -13.21 10.88 4.85
CA LYS A 181 -12.54 11.14 6.14
C LYS A 181 -11.19 10.45 6.28
N ARG A 182 -11.09 9.18 5.91
CA ARG A 182 -9.91 8.36 6.25
C ARG A 182 -8.76 8.55 5.28
N HIS A 183 -9.04 8.54 3.99
CA HIS A 183 -8.05 8.85 2.96
C HIS A 183 -7.49 10.27 3.10
N PRO A 184 -8.31 11.34 3.25
CA PRO A 184 -7.76 12.68 3.53
C PRO A 184 -6.91 12.75 4.82
N ALA A 185 -7.30 12.02 5.87
CA ALA A 185 -6.54 11.98 7.12
C ALA A 185 -5.19 11.25 6.96
N LEU A 186 -5.13 10.23 6.11
CA LEU A 186 -3.88 9.55 5.75
C LEU A 186 -2.96 10.52 4.98
N VAL A 187 -3.48 11.22 3.97
CA VAL A 187 -2.70 12.21 3.21
C VAL A 187 -2.15 13.31 4.13
N ASP A 188 -2.97 13.80 5.07
CA ASP A 188 -2.53 14.77 6.08
C ASP A 188 -1.41 14.20 6.98
N ALA A 189 -1.50 12.94 7.41
CA ALA A 189 -0.44 12.31 8.20
C ALA A 189 0.88 12.19 7.40
N ILE A 190 0.81 11.73 6.15
CA ILE A 190 1.95 11.63 5.23
C ILE A 190 2.64 12.99 5.06
N ARG A 191 1.87 14.07 4.89
CA ARG A 191 2.38 15.45 4.83
C ARG A 191 3.09 15.86 6.12
N ARG A 192 2.43 15.65 7.27
CA ARG A 192 2.96 16.04 8.59
C ARG A 192 4.23 15.26 8.98
N LEU A 193 4.39 14.05 8.47
CA LEU A 193 5.57 13.22 8.66
C LEU A 193 6.68 13.53 7.63
N GLY A 194 6.45 14.42 6.67
CA GLY A 194 7.46 14.83 5.70
C GLY A 194 7.79 13.77 4.63
N MET A 195 6.96 12.75 4.46
CA MET A 195 7.19 11.64 3.53
C MET A 195 7.10 12.04 2.04
N LEU A 196 6.59 13.23 1.73
CA LEU A 196 6.45 13.74 0.36
C LEU A 196 7.74 14.39 -0.19
N LYS A 197 8.79 14.51 0.62
CA LYS A 197 10.01 15.24 0.26
C LYS A 197 11.16 14.31 -0.13
N ARG A 198 11.97 14.74 -1.08
CA ARG A 198 13.22 14.06 -1.45
C ARG A 198 14.21 14.25 -0.31
N THR A 199 14.66 13.16 0.28
CA THR A 199 15.79 13.24 1.21
C THR A 199 17.06 13.42 0.38
N THR A 200 17.65 14.62 0.41
CA THR A 200 18.89 14.97 -0.30
C THR A 200 20.15 14.52 0.43
N ALA A 201 20.02 13.74 1.52
CA ALA A 201 21.16 13.15 2.18
C ALA A 201 21.79 12.16 1.21
N SER A 202 22.90 12.56 0.60
CA SER A 202 23.76 11.68 -0.19
C SER A 202 24.03 10.43 0.64
N PRO A 203 23.87 9.21 0.08
CA PRO A 203 24.35 8.03 0.76
C PRO A 203 25.84 8.25 1.03
N THR A 204 26.23 8.34 2.31
CA THR A 204 27.62 8.12 2.67
C THR A 204 27.99 6.75 2.13
N HIS A 205 29.12 6.64 1.43
CA HIS A 205 29.66 5.36 0.92
C HIS A 205 29.40 4.23 1.94
N ASN A 206 28.74 3.16 1.48
CA ASN A 206 27.93 2.16 2.21
C ASN A 206 26.47 2.61 2.43
N ALA A 207 25.63 2.40 1.42
CA ALA A 207 24.19 2.53 1.56
C ALA A 207 23.70 1.54 2.63
N ASP A 208 23.23 2.07 3.77
CA ASP A 208 22.53 1.28 4.76
C ASP A 208 21.26 0.72 4.11
N TRP A 209 21.27 -0.58 3.79
CA TRP A 209 20.13 -1.28 3.18
C TRP A 209 18.83 -1.06 3.95
N HIS A 210 18.88 -0.95 5.27
CA HIS A 210 17.69 -0.65 6.07
C HIS A 210 17.20 0.80 5.88
N ALA A 211 18.11 1.75 5.75
CA ALA A 211 17.76 3.13 5.41
C ALA A 211 17.17 3.24 4.01
N PHE A 212 17.70 2.48 3.05
CA PHE A 212 17.11 2.34 1.72
C PHE A 212 15.68 1.77 1.80
N VAL A 213 15.50 0.62 2.45
CA VAL A 213 14.18 -0.03 2.61
C VAL A 213 13.18 0.92 3.25
N TYR A 214 13.58 1.67 4.28
CA TYR A 214 12.72 2.67 4.91
C TYR A 214 12.32 3.79 3.94
N LYS A 215 13.28 4.38 3.22
CA LYS A 215 13.03 5.44 2.24
C LYS A 215 12.11 4.95 1.11
N GLU A 216 12.42 3.80 0.55
CA GLU A 216 11.64 3.21 -0.54
C GLU A 216 10.24 2.80 -0.08
N SER A 217 10.08 2.31 1.15
CA SER A 217 8.75 2.06 1.74
C SER A 217 7.90 3.33 1.83
N CYS A 218 8.52 4.48 2.15
CA CYS A 218 7.84 5.78 2.14
C CYS A 218 7.43 6.17 0.72
N ILE A 219 8.33 6.03 -0.27
CA ILE A 219 8.05 6.30 -1.68
C ILE A 219 6.87 5.47 -2.18
N LYS A 220 6.89 4.15 -1.94
CA LYS A 220 5.82 3.24 -2.35
C LYS A 220 4.50 3.60 -1.66
N LEU A 221 4.48 3.90 -0.35
CA LEU A 221 3.27 4.33 0.35
C LEU A 221 2.66 5.62 -0.24
N VAL A 222 3.47 6.64 -0.49
CA VAL A 222 3.01 7.90 -1.08
C VAL A 222 2.46 7.65 -2.49
N THR A 223 3.17 6.87 -3.29
CA THR A 223 2.79 6.54 -4.66
C THR A 223 1.44 5.82 -4.72
N TRP A 224 1.24 4.81 -3.88
CA TRP A 224 -0.04 4.09 -3.77
C TRP A 224 -1.17 4.97 -3.23
N THR A 225 -0.86 5.89 -2.31
CA THR A 225 -1.83 6.87 -1.82
C THR A 225 -2.24 7.84 -2.94
N LEU A 226 -1.31 8.28 -3.78
CA LEU A 226 -1.58 9.14 -4.94
C LEU A 226 -2.46 8.43 -5.96
N PHE A 227 -2.10 7.20 -6.29
CA PHE A 227 -2.87 6.35 -7.18
C PHE A 227 -4.31 6.20 -6.69
N THR A 228 -4.48 5.90 -5.39
CA THR A 228 -5.80 5.80 -4.77
C THR A 228 -6.55 7.13 -4.84
N ASP A 229 -5.90 8.26 -4.57
CA ASP A 229 -6.51 9.59 -4.68
C ASP A 229 -7.05 9.86 -6.10
N GLY A 230 -6.29 9.51 -7.13
CA GLY A 230 -6.71 9.57 -8.53
C GLY A 230 -7.92 8.67 -8.84
N LEU A 231 -7.93 7.43 -8.34
CA LEU A 231 -9.10 6.54 -8.45
C LEU A 231 -10.34 7.12 -7.76
N LEU A 232 -10.17 7.76 -6.61
CA LEU A 232 -11.28 8.40 -5.88
C LEU A 232 -11.85 9.59 -6.65
N ALA A 233 -10.99 10.39 -7.29
CA ALA A 233 -11.42 11.46 -8.17
C ALA A 233 -12.20 10.91 -9.37
N LEU A 234 -11.68 9.88 -10.02
CA LEU A 234 -12.26 9.31 -11.25
C LEU A 234 -13.58 8.57 -11.00
N PHE A 235 -13.64 7.70 -10.00
CA PHE A 235 -14.77 6.78 -9.80
C PHE A 235 -15.81 7.27 -8.80
N PHE A 236 -15.44 8.20 -7.92
CA PHE A 236 -16.31 8.66 -6.83
C PHE A 236 -16.56 10.16 -6.84
N ASN A 237 -16.03 10.89 -7.85
CA ASN A 237 -16.10 12.36 -7.92
C ASN A 237 -15.61 13.02 -6.62
N SER A 238 -14.65 12.39 -5.93
CA SER A 238 -14.06 12.96 -4.74
C SER A 238 -13.03 14.01 -5.16
N PRO A 239 -13.01 15.20 -4.54
CA PRO A 239 -11.91 16.13 -4.78
C PRO A 239 -10.58 15.45 -4.38
N PRO A 240 -9.54 15.55 -5.23
CA PRO A 240 -8.20 15.06 -4.90
C PRO A 240 -7.74 15.64 -3.56
N SER A 241 -7.34 14.77 -2.64
CA SER A 241 -6.77 15.19 -1.35
C SER A 241 -5.29 15.50 -1.48
N MET A 242 -4.65 15.07 -2.57
CA MET A 242 -3.23 15.19 -2.84
C MET A 242 -2.98 15.68 -4.28
N THR A 243 -1.88 16.39 -4.48
CA THR A 243 -1.47 16.92 -5.80
C THR A 243 -0.10 16.39 -6.17
N VAL A 244 0.19 16.27 -7.47
CA VAL A 244 1.55 15.90 -7.91
C VAL A 244 2.55 17.01 -7.59
N SER A 245 2.13 18.28 -7.66
CA SER A 245 3.01 19.45 -7.49
C SER A 245 3.63 19.57 -6.09
N GLU A 246 2.98 19.04 -5.06
CA GLU A 246 3.51 19.05 -3.68
C GLU A 246 4.46 17.88 -3.40
N MET A 247 4.60 16.95 -4.35
CA MET A 247 5.51 15.82 -4.23
C MET A 247 6.87 16.13 -4.78
N SER A 248 7.88 15.64 -4.08
CA SER A 248 9.26 15.61 -4.56
C SER A 248 9.85 14.25 -4.20
N ILE A 249 9.17 13.16 -4.58
CA ILE A 249 9.65 11.80 -4.33
C ILE A 249 10.24 11.22 -5.61
N ASP A 250 11.24 10.34 -5.43
CA ASP A 250 11.75 9.51 -6.51
C ASP A 250 10.64 8.56 -6.99
N LEU A 251 10.70 8.10 -8.25
CA LEU A 251 9.90 6.96 -8.67
C LEU A 251 10.29 5.71 -7.86
N PRO A 252 9.34 4.79 -7.64
CA PRO A 252 9.65 3.51 -7.00
C PRO A 252 10.77 2.76 -7.73
N CYS A 253 11.68 2.15 -6.96
CA CYS A 253 12.77 1.33 -7.48
C CYS A 253 12.27 0.08 -8.22
N SER A 254 13.17 -0.63 -8.90
CA SER A 254 12.84 -1.90 -9.53
C SER A 254 12.44 -2.97 -8.51
N ASP A 255 11.83 -4.04 -9.03
CA ASP A 255 11.48 -5.22 -8.24
C ASP A 255 12.74 -5.93 -7.71
N GLY A 256 13.84 -5.99 -8.48
CA GLY A 256 15.09 -6.64 -8.04
C GLY A 256 15.67 -5.97 -6.79
N LEU A 257 15.82 -4.63 -6.85
CA LEU A 257 16.32 -3.85 -5.72
C LEU A 257 15.39 -3.91 -4.50
N TRP A 258 14.07 -4.01 -4.73
CA TRP A 258 13.08 -4.12 -3.65
C TRP A 258 12.96 -5.52 -3.06
N ASP A 259 13.18 -6.58 -3.84
CA ASP A 259 13.08 -7.96 -3.35
C ASP A 259 14.40 -8.47 -2.76
N ALA A 260 15.50 -7.71 -2.88
CA ALA A 260 16.79 -7.99 -2.25
C ALA A 260 16.61 -8.30 -0.76
N ASP A 261 17.13 -9.45 -0.32
CA ASP A 261 16.84 -10.03 0.99
C ASP A 261 17.94 -9.83 2.04
N CYS A 262 19.07 -9.28 1.61
CA CYS A 262 20.21 -8.98 2.45
C CYS A 262 21.04 -7.82 1.86
N PRO A 263 21.90 -7.18 2.67
CA PRO A 263 22.73 -6.07 2.20
C PRO A 263 23.61 -6.42 0.99
N SER A 264 24.14 -7.64 0.92
CA SER A 264 24.99 -8.06 -0.21
C SER A 264 24.20 -8.20 -1.51
N SER A 265 23.00 -8.81 -1.47
CA SER A 265 22.13 -8.87 -2.66
C SER A 265 21.68 -7.48 -3.09
N PHE A 266 21.43 -6.57 -2.14
CA PHE A 266 21.12 -5.18 -2.43
C PHE A 266 22.29 -4.46 -3.12
N GLU A 267 23.53 -4.64 -2.64
CA GLU A 267 24.73 -4.05 -3.27
C GLU A 267 24.94 -4.57 -4.71
N GLU A 268 24.65 -5.84 -4.98
CA GLU A 268 24.71 -6.43 -6.32
C GLU A 268 23.70 -5.76 -7.26
N GLU A 269 22.42 -5.73 -6.89
CA GLU A 269 21.34 -5.08 -7.65
C GLU A 269 21.60 -3.57 -7.85
N GLU A 270 22.07 -2.87 -6.82
CA GLU A 270 22.37 -1.44 -6.89
C GLU A 270 23.50 -1.14 -7.89
N ASN A 271 24.53 -2.00 -7.94
CA ASN A 271 25.64 -1.86 -8.88
C ASN A 271 25.21 -2.11 -10.33
N GLU A 272 24.25 -3.00 -10.57
CA GLU A 272 23.66 -3.24 -11.89
C GLU A 272 22.78 -2.05 -12.34
N GLU A 273 21.98 -1.48 -11.44
CA GLU A 273 21.13 -0.32 -11.75
C GLU A 273 21.91 1.00 -11.95
N LYS A 274 22.95 1.26 -11.14
CA LYS A 274 23.79 2.48 -11.27
C LYS A 274 24.48 2.58 -12.63
N GLN A 275 24.70 1.45 -13.30
CA GLN A 275 25.28 1.43 -14.64
C GLN A 275 24.26 1.78 -15.73
N THR A 276 22.97 1.78 -15.42
CA THR A 276 21.89 1.83 -16.41
C THR A 276 20.94 3.02 -16.25
N LEU A 277 20.77 3.60 -15.06
CA LEU A 277 19.69 4.55 -14.76
C LEU A 277 20.06 5.72 -13.81
N GLN A 278 19.44 6.89 -14.03
CA GLN A 278 19.32 7.95 -13.03
C GLN A 278 17.92 7.92 -12.39
N PRO A 279 17.77 8.16 -11.07
CA PRO A 279 16.46 8.21 -10.43
C PRO A 279 15.65 9.42 -10.90
N LEU A 280 14.50 9.16 -11.53
CA LEU A 280 13.55 10.17 -11.99
C LEU A 280 12.59 10.56 -10.86
N CYS A 281 12.25 11.85 -10.74
CA CYS A 281 11.22 12.33 -9.82
C CYS A 281 9.83 12.14 -10.44
N ILE A 282 8.83 11.73 -9.65
CA ILE A 282 7.44 11.59 -10.15
C ILE A 282 6.91 12.90 -10.73
N LYS A 283 7.29 14.04 -10.15
CA LYS A 283 6.87 15.37 -10.60
C LYS A 283 7.47 15.70 -11.97
N GLU A 284 8.77 15.45 -12.16
CA GLU A 284 9.48 15.71 -13.42
C GLU A 284 8.87 14.87 -14.55
N VAL A 285 8.62 13.57 -14.29
CA VAL A 285 7.96 12.68 -15.24
C VAL A 285 6.53 13.14 -15.55
N MET A 286 5.76 13.59 -14.56
CA MET A 286 4.42 14.13 -14.83
C MET A 286 4.44 15.41 -15.67
N GLU A 287 5.39 16.31 -15.41
CA GLU A 287 5.56 17.55 -16.17
C GLU A 287 5.98 17.27 -17.62
N GLU A 288 6.87 16.30 -17.85
CA GLU A 288 7.29 15.86 -19.19
C GLU A 288 6.15 15.17 -19.96
N LEU A 289 5.43 14.23 -19.34
CA LEU A 289 4.33 13.51 -20.00
C LEU A 289 3.18 14.45 -20.41
N LEU A 290 2.95 15.51 -19.65
CA LEU A 290 1.91 16.51 -19.91
C LEU A 290 2.41 17.70 -20.75
N GLY A 291 3.71 17.74 -21.06
CA GLY A 291 4.31 18.76 -21.91
C GLY A 291 3.99 18.56 -23.39
N ASP A 292 4.14 19.63 -24.17
CA ASP A 292 3.94 19.59 -25.63
C ASP A 292 5.14 18.99 -26.39
N ASP A 293 6.30 18.90 -25.73
CA ASP A 293 7.57 18.46 -26.31
C ASP A 293 7.87 17.00 -25.94
N TRP A 294 7.88 16.11 -26.95
CA TRP A 294 8.25 14.71 -26.81
C TRP A 294 9.48 14.40 -27.68
N ASP A 295 10.64 14.21 -27.06
CA ASP A 295 11.90 13.93 -27.75
C ASP A 295 12.39 12.48 -27.52
N ASP A 296 13.43 12.08 -28.25
CA ASP A 296 14.01 10.73 -28.17
C ASP A 296 14.64 10.44 -26.79
N THR A 297 15.03 11.48 -26.05
CA THR A 297 15.60 11.35 -24.70
C THR A 297 14.51 11.00 -23.69
N ILE A 298 13.37 11.69 -23.77
CA ILE A 298 12.16 11.41 -23.00
C ILE A 298 11.65 10.01 -23.38
N ALA A 299 11.53 9.69 -24.67
CA ALA A 299 11.11 8.36 -25.11
C ALA A 299 12.02 7.24 -24.55
N ALA A 300 13.34 7.45 -24.54
CA ALA A 300 14.30 6.49 -24.00
C ALA A 300 14.24 6.37 -22.47
N ALA A 301 13.96 7.45 -21.75
CA ALA A 301 13.74 7.44 -20.30
C ALA A 301 12.46 6.67 -19.93
N TYR A 302 11.38 6.86 -20.69
CA TYR A 302 10.08 6.23 -20.44
C TYR A 302 10.03 4.76 -20.85
N GLY A 303 10.75 4.39 -21.91
CA GLY A 303 10.87 2.98 -22.34
C GLY A 303 11.52 2.07 -21.31
N ARG A 304 12.14 2.64 -20.27
CA ARG A 304 12.81 1.91 -19.18
C ARG A 304 12.02 1.90 -17.87
N LEU A 305 10.87 2.56 -17.83
CA LEU A 305 9.98 2.54 -16.66
C LEU A 305 9.39 1.15 -16.49
N SER A 306 9.41 0.63 -15.26
CA SER A 306 8.67 -0.59 -14.95
C SER A 306 7.18 -0.37 -15.20
N VAL A 307 6.44 -1.46 -15.46
CA VAL A 307 4.97 -1.41 -15.56
C VAL A 307 4.37 -0.75 -14.32
N PHE A 308 4.93 -1.01 -13.13
CA PHE A 308 4.50 -0.38 -11.88
C PHE A 308 4.77 1.13 -11.85
N SER A 309 5.92 1.57 -12.36
CA SER A 309 6.27 3.00 -12.50
C SER A 309 5.31 3.70 -13.47
N LEU A 310 4.97 3.07 -14.60
CA LEU A 310 3.97 3.54 -15.56
C LEU A 310 2.55 3.60 -14.95
N TYR A 311 2.12 2.57 -14.21
CA TYR A 311 0.84 2.59 -13.49
C TYR A 311 0.77 3.72 -12.46
N SER A 312 1.88 3.96 -11.74
CA SER A 312 2.01 5.02 -10.74
C SER A 312 1.88 6.42 -11.37
N VAL A 313 2.55 6.60 -12.51
CA VAL A 313 2.51 7.81 -13.35
C VAL A 313 1.10 8.05 -13.89
N ILE A 314 0.51 7.07 -14.57
CA ILE A 314 -0.82 7.20 -15.19
C ILE A 314 -1.91 7.46 -14.13
N GLY A 315 -1.88 6.76 -13.00
CA GLY A 315 -2.85 6.96 -11.92
C GLY A 315 -2.77 8.34 -11.24
N GLY A 316 -1.58 8.94 -11.18
CA GLY A 316 -1.36 10.28 -10.62
C GLY A 316 -1.71 11.44 -11.55
N GLY A 317 -1.80 11.21 -12.87
CA GLY A 317 -2.11 12.24 -13.87
C GLY A 317 -3.60 12.56 -14.06
N PHE A 318 -4.50 11.69 -13.60
CA PHE A 318 -5.96 11.87 -13.76
C PHE A 318 -6.57 13.14 -13.12
N PRO A 319 -6.09 13.66 -11.97
CA PRO A 319 -6.60 14.90 -11.38
C PRO A 319 -6.46 16.13 -12.29
N GLY A 320 -5.53 16.12 -13.24
CA GLY A 320 -5.31 17.19 -14.22
C GLY A 320 -6.09 17.02 -15.53
N PHE A 321 -6.71 15.86 -15.76
CA PHE A 321 -7.42 15.54 -17.00
C PHE A 321 -8.77 16.26 -17.03
N ARG A 322 -8.79 17.50 -17.55
CA ARG A 322 -10.05 18.16 -17.92
C ARG A 322 -10.65 17.41 -19.13
N PRO A 323 -11.94 17.03 -19.10
CA PRO A 323 -12.62 16.32 -20.20
C PRO A 323 -12.63 17.05 -21.56
N THR A 324 -12.22 18.32 -21.59
CA THR A 324 -12.16 19.13 -22.81
C THR A 324 -11.13 18.62 -23.83
N SER A 325 -10.09 17.88 -23.42
CA SER A 325 -9.04 17.37 -24.32
C SER A 325 -9.52 16.25 -25.26
N ILE A 326 -10.55 15.48 -24.88
CA ILE A 326 -11.12 14.42 -25.74
C ILE A 326 -11.82 15.03 -26.98
N SER A 327 -12.34 16.25 -26.87
CA SER A 327 -12.96 16.94 -28.01
C SER A 327 -11.93 17.40 -29.05
N ALA A 328 -10.73 17.78 -28.61
CA ALA A 328 -9.63 18.16 -29.50
C ALA A 328 -9.11 16.96 -30.30
N TYR A 329 -8.96 15.80 -29.66
CA TYR A 329 -8.52 14.56 -30.32
C TYR A 329 -9.54 14.03 -31.35
N LYS A 330 -10.85 14.16 -31.08
CA LYS A 330 -11.89 13.79 -32.06
C LYS A 330 -11.92 14.69 -33.29
N SER A 331 -11.58 15.98 -33.14
CA SER A 331 -11.55 16.91 -34.27
C SER A 331 -10.40 16.63 -35.24
N GLN A 332 -9.26 16.12 -34.76
CA GLN A 332 -8.11 15.77 -35.60
C GLN A 332 -8.29 14.44 -36.35
N LEU A 333 -9.04 13.49 -35.78
CA LEU A 333 -9.36 12.21 -36.44
C LEU A 333 -10.45 12.32 -37.51
N THR A 334 -11.29 13.37 -37.47
CA THR A 334 -12.36 13.59 -38.47
C THR A 334 -11.94 14.54 -39.59
N SER A 335 -10.76 15.16 -39.51
CA SER A 335 -10.17 15.99 -40.59
C SER A 335 -9.19 15.23 -41.49
N ALA A 336 -9.08 13.90 -41.33
CA ALA A 336 -8.19 13.03 -42.09
C ALA A 336 -8.94 11.97 -42.94
N GLU A 337 -10.24 12.19 -43.20
CA GLU A 337 -11.05 11.49 -44.21
C GLU A 337 -11.60 12.52 -45.21
#